data_AF-A0A6V7J1W9-F1
#
_entry.id   AF-A0A6V7J1W9-F1
#
_cell.length_a   1.000
_cell.length_b   1.000
_cell.length_c   1.000
_cell.angle_alpha   90.00
_cell.angle_beta   90.00
_cell.angle_gamma   90.00
#
_symmetry.space_group_name_H-M   'P 1'
#
loop_
_entity.id
_entity.type
_entity.pdbx_description
1 polymer ?
#
loop_
_entity_poly.entity_id
_entity_poly.type
_entity_poly.pdbx_seq_one_letter_code
_entity_poly.pdbx_strand_id
1 'polypeptide(L)' 'YRVGQLYMIARHSHEQSGDSEGVEVVENTECEDPVHGKGQYTEKRIHLSR' A
#
# COMPACT_ATOMS: atom_id res chain seq x y z
N TYR A 1 10.69 -14.11 3.15
CA TYR A 1 10.63 -12.79 3.81
C TYR A 1 9.71 -11.81 3.06
N ARG A 2 10.00 -11.50 1.78
CA ARG A 2 9.28 -10.51 0.96
C ARG A 2 7.76 -10.77 0.83
N VAL A 3 7.35 -12.01 0.54
CA VAL A 3 5.92 -12.38 0.37
C VAL A 3 5.14 -12.29 1.69
N GLY A 4 5.74 -12.74 2.79
CA GLY A 4 5.10 -12.71 4.11
C GLY A 4 4.90 -11.28 4.63
N GLN A 5 5.86 -10.38 4.41
CA GLN A 5 5.71 -8.97 4.78
C GLN A 5 4.56 -8.30 4.01
N LEU A 6 4.48 -8.51 2.70
CA LEU A 6 3.40 -7.95 1.88
C LEU A 6 2.03 -8.49 2.29
N TYR A 7 1.95 -9.79 2.60
CA TYR A 7 0.72 -10.40 3.12
C TYR A 7 0.28 -9.80 4.45
N MET A 8 1.20 -9.62 5.39
CA MET A 8 0.90 -9.02 6.70
C MET A 8 0.44 -7.57 6.56
N ILE A 9 1.07 -6.78 5.69
CA ILE A 9 0.67 -5.40 5.40
C ILE A 9 -0.73 -5.37 4.79
N ALA A 10 -1.00 -6.22 3.79
CA ALA A 10 -2.31 -6.27 3.13
C ALA A 10 -3.42 -6.72 4.11
N ARG A 11 -3.16 -7.73 4.92
CA ARG A 11 -4.11 -8.24 5.91
C ARG A 11 -4.40 -7.21 6.99
N HIS A 12 -3.37 -6.57 7.54
CA HIS A 12 -3.54 -5.54 8.57
C HIS A 12 -4.28 -4.31 8.04
N SER A 13 -3.95 -3.88 6.81
CA SER A 13 -4.65 -2.79 6.14
C SER A 13 -6.13 -3.11 5.90
N HIS A 14 -6.45 -4.37 5.57
CA HIS A 14 -7.84 -4.82 5.39
C HIS A 14 -8.61 -4.88 6.72
N GLU A 15 -7.97 -5.39 7.78
CA GLU A 15 -8.56 -5.46 9.13
C GLU A 15 -8.87 -4.08 9.75
N GLN A 16 -8.12 -3.04 9.36
CA GLN A 16 -8.37 -1.65 9.80
C GLN A 16 -9.38 -0.89 8.94
N SER A 17 -9.77 -1.42 7.77
CA SER A 17 -10.69 -0.74 6.86
C SER A 17 -12.15 -1.04 7.24
N GLY A 18 -12.65 -0.36 8.27
CA GLY A 18 -14.04 -0.42 8.73
C GLY A 18 -14.79 0.90 8.51
N ASP A 19 -15.87 0.84 7.73
CA ASP A 19 -16.98 1.79 7.45
C ASP A 19 -16.74 3.30 7.23
N SER A 20 -15.56 3.87 7.49
CA SER A 20 -15.19 5.24 7.09
C SER A 20 -13.71 5.58 7.33
N GLU A 21 -12.98 4.73 8.06
CA GLU A 21 -11.52 4.79 8.17
C GLU A 21 -10.91 3.70 7.31
N GLY A 22 -9.88 4.04 6.54
CA GLY A 22 -9.28 3.05 5.64
C GLY A 22 -8.17 3.58 4.75
N VAL A 23 -7.44 2.64 4.15
CA VAL A 23 -6.36 2.92 3.21
C VAL A 23 -6.82 2.52 1.81
N GLU A 24 -7.05 3.52 0.96
CA GLU A 24 -7.34 3.34 -0.46
C GLU A 24 -6.03 3.25 -1.24
N VAL A 25 -5.86 2.22 -2.06
CA VAL A 25 -4.72 2.11 -2.98
C VAL A 25 -5.10 2.77 -4.30
N VAL A 26 -4.50 3.90 -4.61
CA VAL A 26 -4.79 4.71 -5.80
C VAL A 26 -3.95 4.24 -6.99
N GLU A 27 -2.68 3.92 -6.74
CA GLU A 27 -1.77 3.43 -7.76
C GLU A 27 -0.86 2.33 -7.21
N ASN A 28 -0.56 1.34 -8.03
CA ASN A 28 0.45 0.32 -7.77
C ASN A 28 1.06 -0.16 -9.09
N THR A 29 2.11 0.52 -9.55
CA THR A 29 2.72 0.33 -10.87
C THR A 29 4.21 0.06 -10.75
N GLU A 30 4.76 -0.71 -11.69
CA GLU A 30 6.21 -0.89 -11.78
C GLU A 30 6.84 0.46 -12.17
N CYS A 31 7.92 0.84 -11.50
CA CYS A 31 8.65 2.07 -11.79
C CYS A 31 10.14 1.78 -12.05
N GLU A 32 10.79 2.63 -12.83
CA GLU A 32 12.24 2.55 -13.08
C GLU A 32 12.87 3.86 -12.64
N ASP A 33 13.68 3.79 -11.58
CA ASP A 33 14.40 4.93 -11.05
C ASP A 33 15.81 4.98 -11.67
N PRO A 34 16.27 6.14 -12.16
CA PRO A 34 17.56 6.26 -12.85
C PRO A 34 18.77 5.92 -11.96
N VAL A 35 18.60 5.93 -10.62
CA VAL A 35 19.65 5.62 -9.64
C VAL A 35 19.44 4.24 -9.02
N HIS A 36 18.18 3.85 -8.74
CA HIS A 36 17.85 2.65 -7.97
C HIS A 36 17.33 1.48 -8.83
N GLY A 37 17.14 1.68 -10.13
CA GLY A 37 16.67 0.66 -11.06
C GLY A 37 15.18 0.34 -10.90
N LYS A 38 14.79 -0.89 -11.24
CA LYS A 38 13.39 -1.34 -11.20
C LYS A 38 12.84 -1.41 -9.76
N GLY A 39 11.68 -0.81 -9.55
CA GLY A 39 10.96 -0.77 -8.29
C GLY A 39 9.44 -0.83 -8.49
N GLN A 40 8.73 -0.55 -7.40
CA GLN A 40 7.26 -0.47 -7.39
C GLN A 40 6.88 0.89 -6.80
N TYR A 41 6.08 1.65 -7.54
CA TYR A 41 5.45 2.87 -7.05
C TYR A 41 4.07 2.54 -6.49
N THR A 42 3.76 3.05 -5.29
CA THR A 42 2.41 2.94 -4.74
C THR A 42 1.91 4.27 -4.18
N GLU A 43 0.76 4.73 -4.64
CA GLU A 43 0.01 5.83 -4.02
C GLU A 43 -1.10 5.25 -3.14
N LYS A 44 -1.20 5.74 -1.90
CA LYS A 44 -2.27 5.36 -0.97
C LYS A 44 -2.89 6.60 -0.34
N ARG A 45 -4.21 6.65 -0.25
CA ARG A 45 -4.95 7.68 0.48
C ARG A 45 -5.47 7.11 1.78
N ILE A 46 -5.16 7.80 2.88
CA ILE A 46 -5.61 7.40 4.21
C ILE A 46 -6.79 8.29 4.57
N HIS A 47 -7.96 7.68 4.72
CA HIS A 47 -9.17 8.35 5.18
C HIS A 47 -9.16 8.32 6.71
N LEU A 48 -8.93 9.47 7.33
CA LEU A 48 -9.01 9.65 8.78
C LEU A 48 -10.40 10.20 9.09
N SER A 49 -11.22 9.45 9.83
CA SER A 49 -12.45 10.00 10.40
C SER A 49 -12.09 10.79 11.67
N ARG A 50 -12.97 11.70 12.08
CA ARG A 50 -12.67 12.71 13.11
C ARG A 50 -13.26 12.36 14.46
#